data_AF-A0A1C7HT90-F1
#
_entry.id   AF-A0A1C7HT90-F1
#
_cell.length_a   1.000
_cell.length_b   1.000
_cell.length_c   1.000
_cell.angle_alpha   90.00
_cell.angle_beta   90.00
_cell.angle_gamma   90.00
#
_symmetry.space_group_name_H-M   'P 1'
#
loop_
_entity.id
_entity.type
_entity.pdbx_description
1 polymer ?
#
loop_
_entity_poly.entity_id
_entity_poly.type
_entity_poly.pdbx_seq_one_letter_code
_entity_poly.pdbx_strand_id
1 'polypeptide(L)'
;MSKKMMILLFAVIICLSLAGCSLQDKIGDYSREQCYLNKENVTQFSYKGNDYTILADTVSNSGLGEWIGYIRQLAAVDESGKILLQENLKTATFQTLADLADLVDKAPNDAYIIPFLNVYAAPNADDYLIVDINGGYHKAVIDENIKGTDTVFDFKDIEQSMSGKFEINPQNATQLLCDGTVYQVTSDTVSNNELGSYIGILAENVIFNAETKIPLSKEELRKIDWYGENAGQHREQWIYKDIYEIHGTEKTEAVAVQINDRYYIAKRQ
;
A
#
# COMPACT_ATOMS: atom_id res chain seq x y z
N MET A 1 -6.66 -33.94 49.12
CA MET A 1 -5.56 -34.24 48.16
C MET A 1 -4.24 -34.11 48.90
N SER A 2 -3.37 -35.14 48.92
CA SER A 2 -2.13 -35.07 49.70
C SER A 2 -1.18 -34.01 49.11
N LYS A 3 -0.39 -33.32 49.94
CA LYS A 3 0.57 -32.29 49.46
C LYS A 3 1.49 -32.83 48.35
N LYS A 4 1.83 -34.13 48.37
CA LYS A 4 2.62 -34.78 47.32
C LYS A 4 1.83 -35.00 46.02
N MET A 5 0.52 -35.23 46.10
CA MET A 5 -0.37 -35.39 44.94
C MET A 5 -0.69 -34.06 44.25
N MET A 6 -0.68 -32.95 45.00
CA MET A 6 -0.90 -31.60 44.46
C MET A 6 0.35 -31.05 43.74
N ILE A 7 1.56 -31.37 44.24
CA ILE A 7 2.82 -31.02 43.57
C ILE A 7 2.99 -31.79 42.25
N LEU A 8 2.56 -33.06 42.20
CA LEU A 8 2.60 -33.85 40.97
C LEU A 8 1.63 -33.31 39.91
N LEU A 9 0.46 -32.82 40.31
CA LEU A 9 -0.52 -32.22 39.39
C LEU A 9 -0.02 -30.90 38.79
N PHE A 10 0.66 -30.06 39.57
CA PHE A 10 1.26 -28.81 39.07
C PHE A 10 2.46 -29.06 38.14
N ALA A 11 3.25 -30.12 38.38
CA ALA A 11 4.36 -30.49 37.49
C ALA A 11 3.88 -31.00 36.12
N VAL A 12 2.75 -31.72 36.07
CA VAL A 12 2.18 -32.23 34.81
C VAL A 12 1.54 -31.11 33.97
N ILE A 13 0.94 -30.10 34.60
CA ILE A 13 0.33 -28.95 33.90
C ILE A 13 1.41 -28.04 33.30
N ILE A 14 2.57 -27.90 33.95
CA ILE A 14 3.70 -27.07 33.44
C ILE A 14 4.45 -27.77 32.29
N CYS A 15 4.49 -29.11 32.28
CA CYS A 15 5.10 -29.87 31.17
C CYS A 15 4.23 -29.91 29.90
N LEU A 16 2.93 -29.66 29.99
CA LEU A 16 2.03 -29.59 28.83
C LEU A 16 1.98 -28.20 28.18
N SER A 17 2.51 -27.15 28.82
CA SER A 17 2.62 -25.80 28.24
C SER A 17 3.90 -25.57 27.40
N LEU A 18 4.84 -26.53 27.37
CA LEU A 18 6.11 -26.41 26.65
C LEU A 18 6.23 -27.30 25.41
N ALA A 19 5.18 -28.04 25.07
CA ALA A 19 4.96 -28.57 23.71
C ALA A 19 4.02 -27.65 22.93
N GLY A 20 4.21 -26.33 23.07
CA GLY A 20 3.89 -25.43 21.98
C GLY A 20 4.86 -25.73 20.86
N CYS A 21 4.54 -26.72 20.02
CA CYS A 21 5.10 -26.77 18.68
C CYS A 21 4.93 -25.37 18.12
N SER A 22 6.06 -24.70 17.92
CA SER A 22 6.15 -23.45 17.20
C SER A 22 5.65 -23.71 15.79
N LEU A 23 4.33 -23.68 15.60
CA LEU A 23 3.69 -23.38 14.34
C LEU A 23 3.84 -21.85 14.12
N GLN A 24 5.09 -21.37 14.18
CA GLN A 24 5.62 -20.51 13.14
C GLN A 24 5.90 -21.41 11.92
N ASP A 25 4.89 -22.17 11.47
CA ASP A 25 4.91 -22.63 10.10
C ASP A 25 4.65 -21.38 9.27
N LYS A 26 5.77 -20.77 8.86
CA LYS A 26 5.93 -20.26 7.52
C LYS A 26 4.69 -19.50 7.04
N ILE A 27 4.49 -18.27 7.53
CA ILE A 27 4.05 -17.22 6.61
C ILE A 27 5.06 -17.33 5.48
N GLY A 28 4.60 -17.86 4.34
CA GLY A 28 5.42 -18.53 3.35
C GLY A 28 6.75 -17.81 3.19
N ASP A 29 7.83 -18.58 3.30
CA ASP A 29 9.12 -18.19 2.76
C ASP A 29 8.86 -17.83 1.29
N TYR A 30 8.54 -16.57 1.03
CA TYR A 30 8.35 -16.01 -0.30
C TYR A 30 9.76 -15.95 -0.88
N SER A 31 10.29 -17.10 -1.29
CA SER A 31 11.52 -17.27 -2.07
C SER A 31 11.31 -16.71 -3.49
N ARG A 32 10.69 -15.53 -3.59
CA ARG A 32 10.62 -14.73 -4.80
C ARG A 32 11.96 -14.07 -4.97
N GLU A 33 12.43 -14.07 -6.20
CA GLU A 33 13.75 -13.54 -6.50
C GLU A 33 13.73 -12.02 -6.49
N GLN A 34 14.75 -11.46 -5.86
CA GLN A 34 15.00 -10.03 -5.90
C GLN A 34 15.41 -9.64 -7.33
N CYS A 35 14.76 -8.62 -7.86
CA CYS A 35 15.13 -7.92 -9.08
C CYS A 35 16.02 -6.74 -8.70
N TYR A 36 16.92 -6.32 -9.61
CA TYR A 36 17.88 -5.25 -9.31
C TYR A 36 17.76 -4.13 -10.35
N LEU A 37 17.45 -2.92 -9.88
CA LEU A 37 17.49 -1.72 -10.74
C LEU A 37 18.89 -1.50 -11.28
N ASN A 38 18.98 -1.07 -12.54
CA ASN A 38 20.23 -0.59 -13.11
C ASN A 38 20.55 0.80 -12.53
N LYS A 39 21.73 0.92 -11.92
CA LYS A 39 22.16 2.16 -11.24
C LYS A 39 22.43 3.32 -12.19
N GLU A 40 22.77 3.03 -13.44
CA GLU A 40 23.06 4.05 -14.45
C GLU A 40 21.82 4.37 -15.31
N ASN A 41 20.79 3.52 -15.28
CA ASN A 41 19.54 3.74 -15.99
C ASN A 41 18.34 3.13 -15.25
N VAL A 42 17.56 3.95 -14.56
CA VAL A 42 16.41 3.52 -13.76
C VAL A 42 15.27 2.92 -14.57
N THR A 43 15.25 3.13 -15.89
CA THR A 43 14.25 2.49 -16.79
C THR A 43 14.60 1.04 -17.10
N GLN A 44 15.62 0.48 -16.45
CA GLN A 44 16.06 -0.89 -16.63
C GLN A 44 16.23 -1.62 -15.30
N PHE A 45 15.97 -2.93 -15.31
CA PHE A 45 16.24 -3.80 -14.19
C PHE A 45 16.63 -5.20 -14.65
N SER A 46 17.32 -5.95 -13.79
CA SER A 46 17.69 -7.33 -14.05
C SER A 46 16.83 -8.31 -13.25
N TYR A 47 16.48 -9.41 -13.90
CA TYR A 47 15.77 -10.55 -13.29
C TYR A 47 16.23 -11.86 -13.92
N LYS A 48 16.61 -12.84 -13.09
CA LYS A 48 17.10 -14.16 -13.54
C LYS A 48 18.24 -14.12 -14.56
N GLY A 49 19.12 -13.12 -14.44
CA GLY A 49 20.27 -12.94 -15.34
C GLY A 49 19.94 -12.34 -16.71
N ASN A 50 18.70 -11.88 -16.93
CA ASN A 50 18.34 -11.08 -18.10
C ASN A 50 18.10 -9.63 -17.68
N ASP A 51 18.49 -8.70 -18.54
CA ASP A 51 18.21 -7.28 -18.39
C ASP A 51 16.93 -6.93 -19.15
N TYR A 52 16.07 -6.14 -18.51
CA TYR A 52 14.79 -5.71 -19.01
C TYR A 52 14.72 -4.20 -19.08
N THR A 53 14.10 -3.70 -20.14
CA THR A 53 13.75 -2.28 -20.32
C THR A 53 12.26 -2.08 -20.10
N ILE A 54 11.94 -1.12 -19.26
CA ILE A 54 10.59 -0.72 -18.88
C ILE A 54 10.03 0.17 -19.98
N LEU A 55 8.81 -0.15 -20.41
CA LEU A 55 8.09 0.55 -21.47
C LEU A 55 7.01 1.47 -20.88
N ALA A 56 6.62 2.48 -21.66
CA ALA A 56 5.50 3.36 -21.32
C ALA A 56 4.15 2.62 -21.34
N ASP A 57 4.05 1.48 -22.03
CA ASP A 57 2.87 0.62 -22.03
C ASP A 57 2.47 0.18 -20.62
N THR A 58 1.23 0.51 -20.23
CA THR A 58 0.67 0.09 -18.94
C THR A 58 -0.31 -1.07 -19.07
N VAL A 59 -0.56 -1.72 -17.94
CA VAL A 59 -1.54 -2.81 -17.77
C VAL A 59 -2.45 -2.45 -16.59
N SER A 60 -3.75 -2.76 -16.70
CA SER A 60 -4.66 -2.60 -15.55
C SER A 60 -4.39 -3.65 -14.47
N ASN A 61 -4.82 -3.40 -13.23
CA ASN A 61 -4.69 -4.37 -12.14
C ASN A 61 -5.31 -5.75 -12.47
N SER A 62 -6.41 -5.78 -13.25
CA SER A 62 -7.04 -7.04 -13.69
C SER A 62 -6.21 -7.83 -14.73
N GLY A 63 -5.23 -7.17 -15.36
CA GLY A 63 -4.31 -7.76 -16.32
C GLY A 63 -3.00 -8.27 -15.73
N LEU A 64 -2.85 -8.25 -14.40
CA LEU A 64 -1.68 -8.82 -13.73
C LEU A 64 -1.73 -10.34 -13.71
N GLY A 65 -0.58 -10.97 -13.99
CA GLY A 65 -0.39 -12.41 -13.81
C GLY A 65 0.18 -12.76 -12.44
N GLU A 66 0.90 -13.87 -12.36
CA GLU A 66 1.53 -14.32 -11.12
C GLU A 66 2.59 -13.31 -10.64
N TRP A 67 2.64 -13.05 -9.34
CA TRP A 67 3.73 -12.29 -8.72
C TRP A 67 5.00 -13.15 -8.64
N ILE A 68 6.02 -12.82 -9.44
CA ILE A 68 7.22 -13.65 -9.66
C ILE A 68 8.52 -13.09 -9.06
N GLY A 69 8.55 -11.81 -8.72
CA GLY A 69 9.76 -11.13 -8.24
C GLY A 69 9.45 -9.80 -7.57
N TYR A 70 10.45 -9.17 -6.96
CA TYR A 70 10.30 -7.85 -6.35
C TYR A 70 11.55 -7.02 -6.51
N ILE A 71 11.36 -5.70 -6.70
CA ILE A 71 12.43 -4.70 -6.60
C ILE A 71 12.42 -4.13 -5.17
N ARG A 72 11.27 -3.60 -4.73
CA ARG A 72 11.07 -3.02 -3.40
C ARG A 72 12.14 -1.98 -3.06
N GLN A 73 12.27 -0.96 -3.91
CA GLN A 73 13.22 0.12 -3.72
C GLN A 73 12.54 1.47 -3.96
N LEU A 74 12.94 2.45 -3.16
CA LEU A 74 12.66 3.86 -3.43
C LEU A 74 13.94 4.47 -4.00
N ALA A 75 13.89 4.96 -5.24
CA ALA A 75 15.05 5.48 -5.95
C ALA A 75 14.92 7.00 -6.14
N ALA A 76 15.97 7.74 -5.77
CA ALA A 76 16.16 9.13 -6.18
C ALA A 76 17.07 9.15 -7.41
N VAL A 77 16.60 9.75 -8.50
CA VAL A 77 17.27 9.73 -9.81
C VAL A 77 17.47 11.13 -10.37
N ASP A 78 18.58 11.32 -11.08
CA ASP A 78 18.85 12.56 -11.80
C ASP A 78 18.10 12.67 -13.13
N GLU A 79 18.26 13.80 -13.81
CA GLU A 79 17.63 14.05 -15.12
C GLU A 79 18.02 13.06 -16.22
N SER A 80 19.13 12.32 -16.08
CA SER A 80 19.56 11.31 -17.04
C SER A 80 19.01 9.92 -16.75
N GLY A 81 18.38 9.73 -15.59
CA GLY A 81 17.86 8.44 -15.11
C GLY A 81 18.87 7.66 -14.28
N LYS A 82 20.00 8.26 -13.90
CA LYS A 82 20.98 7.61 -13.02
C LYS A 82 20.52 7.69 -11.57
N ILE A 83 20.64 6.57 -10.86
CA ILE A 83 20.27 6.46 -9.44
C ILE A 83 21.33 7.16 -8.58
N LEU A 84 20.91 8.19 -7.86
CA LEU A 84 21.72 8.95 -6.91
C LEU A 84 21.69 8.31 -5.52
N LEU A 85 20.49 7.95 -5.06
CA LEU A 85 20.22 7.32 -3.76
C LEU A 85 19.16 6.23 -3.95
N GLN A 86 19.27 5.14 -3.17
CA GLN A 86 18.29 4.05 -3.16
C GLN A 86 18.12 3.52 -1.74
N GLU A 87 16.88 3.32 -1.33
CA GLU A 87 16.53 2.71 -0.04
C GLU A 87 15.76 1.40 -0.27
N ASN A 88 16.09 0.36 0.49
CA ASN A 88 15.43 -0.94 0.37
C ASN A 88 14.15 -0.98 1.21
N LEU A 89 13.04 -1.33 0.58
CA LEU A 89 11.74 -1.55 1.21
C LEU A 89 11.64 -3.00 1.73
N LYS A 90 12.61 -3.45 2.54
CA LYS A 90 12.72 -4.88 2.91
C LYS A 90 11.94 -5.31 4.15
N THR A 91 11.36 -4.39 4.94
CA THR A 91 10.57 -4.75 6.15
C THR A 91 9.36 -3.87 6.44
N ALA A 92 9.04 -2.92 5.56
CA ALA A 92 7.93 -2.01 5.79
C ALA A 92 6.70 -2.52 5.01
N THR A 93 5.74 -3.07 5.73
CA THR A 93 4.35 -2.56 5.61
C THR A 93 4.44 -1.06 5.34
N PHE A 94 3.68 -0.49 4.39
CA PHE A 94 3.52 0.98 4.33
C PHE A 94 3.02 1.44 5.70
N GLN A 95 3.95 1.75 6.61
CA GLN A 95 3.64 2.18 7.95
C GLN A 95 4.07 3.63 8.15
N THR A 96 4.99 4.18 7.34
CA THR A 96 5.33 5.60 7.47
C THR A 96 5.84 6.24 6.17
N LEU A 97 5.16 7.32 5.77
CA LEU A 97 5.67 8.42 4.93
C LEU A 97 7.02 9.00 5.41
N ALA A 98 7.49 8.63 6.61
CA ALA A 98 8.81 8.97 7.12
C ALA A 98 9.95 8.43 6.25
N ASP A 99 9.81 7.24 5.65
CA ASP A 99 10.86 6.69 4.77
C ASP A 99 10.94 7.48 3.44
N LEU A 100 9.80 8.02 2.98
CA LEU A 100 9.72 8.91 1.82
C LEU A 100 10.28 10.30 2.15
N ALA A 101 9.89 10.87 3.28
CA ALA A 101 10.37 12.17 3.75
C ALA A 101 11.89 12.16 4.01
N ASP A 102 12.42 11.11 4.64
CA ASP A 102 13.85 10.94 4.88
C ASP A 102 14.65 10.85 3.57
N LEU A 103 14.09 10.22 2.53
CA LEU A 103 14.75 10.19 1.22
C LEU A 103 14.64 11.55 0.53
N VAL A 104 13.48 12.21 0.58
CA VAL A 104 13.29 13.57 0.04
C VAL A 104 14.25 14.56 0.69
N ASP A 105 14.48 14.47 2.00
CA ASP A 105 15.41 15.33 2.73
C ASP A 105 16.89 15.05 2.38
N LYS A 106 17.22 13.82 1.99
CA LYS A 106 18.59 13.40 1.60
C LYS A 106 18.86 13.57 0.12
N ALA A 107 17.82 13.50 -0.71
CA ALA A 107 17.94 13.61 -2.15
C ALA A 107 18.25 15.05 -2.56
N PRO A 108 19.00 15.25 -3.65
CA PRO A 108 19.08 16.56 -4.28
C PRO A 108 17.68 17.10 -4.61
N ASN A 109 17.47 18.41 -4.43
CA ASN A 109 16.15 19.05 -4.63
C ASN A 109 15.54 18.84 -6.03
N ASP A 110 16.36 18.50 -7.03
CA ASP A 110 16.01 18.27 -8.42
C ASP A 110 15.88 16.78 -8.78
N ALA A 111 16.04 15.88 -7.82
CA ALA A 111 15.91 14.44 -8.05
C ALA A 111 14.44 14.01 -8.17
N TYR A 112 14.18 13.08 -9.10
CA TYR A 112 12.89 12.41 -9.20
C TYR A 112 12.87 11.22 -8.23
N ILE A 113 11.84 11.14 -7.39
CA ILE A 113 11.69 10.07 -6.41
C ILE A 113 10.68 9.04 -6.93
N ILE A 114 11.12 7.79 -7.10
CA ILE A 114 10.35 6.76 -7.79
C ILE A 114 10.33 5.48 -6.96
N PRO A 115 9.15 5.02 -6.51
CA PRO A 115 9.03 3.72 -5.87
C PRO A 115 8.88 2.62 -6.91
N PHE A 116 9.66 1.56 -6.75
CA PHE A 116 9.60 0.31 -7.51
C PHE A 116 9.25 -0.82 -6.55
N LEU A 117 8.17 -1.55 -6.84
CA LEU A 117 7.64 -2.55 -5.92
C LEU A 117 7.79 -3.98 -6.45
N ASN A 118 6.75 -4.52 -7.06
CA ASN A 118 6.65 -5.93 -7.41
C ASN A 118 6.82 -6.14 -8.93
N VAL A 119 7.20 -7.36 -9.30
CA VAL A 119 7.31 -7.81 -10.69
C VAL A 119 6.41 -9.02 -10.90
N TYR A 120 5.54 -8.95 -11.89
CA TYR A 120 4.56 -9.95 -12.24
C TYR A 120 4.85 -10.54 -13.63
N ALA A 121 4.44 -11.78 -13.85
CA ALA A 121 4.35 -12.35 -15.19
C ALA A 121 3.14 -11.76 -15.93
N ALA A 122 3.18 -11.75 -17.26
CA ALA A 122 1.98 -11.50 -18.05
C ALA A 122 1.06 -12.74 -18.00
N PRO A 123 -0.28 -12.59 -17.90
CA PRO A 123 -1.19 -13.72 -17.71
C PRO A 123 -1.21 -14.76 -18.83
N ASN A 124 -0.88 -14.35 -20.07
CA ASN A 124 -1.08 -15.16 -21.27
C ASN A 124 0.13 -15.11 -22.24
N ALA A 125 1.26 -14.59 -21.80
CA ALA A 125 2.42 -14.42 -22.66
C ALA A 125 3.72 -14.43 -21.86
N ASP A 126 4.77 -15.04 -22.42
CA ASP A 126 6.11 -15.08 -21.82
C ASP A 126 7.03 -13.99 -22.44
N ASP A 127 6.46 -13.02 -23.17
CA ASP A 127 7.19 -12.03 -23.95
C ASP A 127 7.51 -10.75 -23.19
N TYR A 128 6.82 -10.48 -22.07
CA TYR A 128 7.12 -9.35 -21.19
C TYR A 128 6.80 -9.65 -19.72
N LEU A 129 7.45 -8.88 -18.85
CA LEU A 129 7.13 -8.78 -17.42
C LEU A 129 6.32 -7.52 -17.15
N ILE A 130 5.65 -7.48 -16.01
CA ILE A 130 4.93 -6.29 -15.54
C ILE A 130 5.59 -5.82 -14.26
N VAL A 131 6.02 -4.56 -14.22
CA VAL A 131 6.66 -3.94 -13.05
C VAL A 131 5.77 -2.86 -12.46
N ASP A 132 5.64 -2.86 -11.14
CA ASP A 132 4.92 -1.87 -10.37
C ASP A 132 5.85 -0.68 -10.06
N ILE A 133 5.53 0.47 -10.64
CA ILE A 133 6.28 1.73 -10.55
C ILE A 133 5.31 2.85 -10.20
N ASN A 134 5.52 3.50 -9.06
CA ASN A 134 4.66 4.60 -8.60
C ASN A 134 3.15 4.31 -8.64
N GLY A 135 2.77 3.07 -8.32
CA GLY A 135 1.37 2.63 -8.34
C GLY A 135 0.80 2.31 -9.71
N GLY A 136 1.56 2.54 -10.79
CA GLY A 136 1.26 2.12 -12.15
C GLY A 136 1.95 0.80 -12.50
N TYR A 137 1.32 -0.01 -13.37
CA TYR A 137 1.87 -1.29 -13.81
C TYR A 137 2.37 -1.17 -15.25
N HIS A 138 3.69 -1.18 -15.43
CA HIS A 138 4.34 -1.00 -16.74
C HIS A 138 4.83 -2.32 -17.30
N LYS A 139 4.76 -2.49 -18.62
CA LYS A 139 5.40 -3.63 -19.28
C LYS A 139 6.91 -3.46 -19.28
N ALA A 140 7.64 -4.56 -19.23
CA ALA A 140 9.09 -4.60 -19.36
C ALA A 140 9.49 -5.78 -20.25
N VAL A 141 10.28 -5.51 -21.27
CA VAL A 141 10.75 -6.52 -22.23
C VAL A 141 12.25 -6.72 -22.06
N ILE A 142 12.75 -7.91 -22.40
CA ILE A 142 14.20 -8.17 -22.44
C ILE A 142 14.86 -7.16 -23.38
N ASP A 143 15.99 -6.59 -22.99
CA ASP A 143 16.68 -5.52 -23.72
C ASP A 143 16.92 -5.87 -25.21
N GLU A 144 17.27 -7.13 -25.48
CA GLU A 144 17.51 -7.65 -26.83
C GLU A 144 16.25 -7.66 -27.72
N ASN A 145 15.06 -7.65 -27.11
CA ASN A 145 13.77 -7.75 -27.78
C ASN A 145 13.09 -6.40 -27.99
N ILE A 146 13.71 -5.29 -27.57
CA ILE A 146 13.18 -3.94 -27.80
C ILE A 146 13.07 -3.68 -29.30
N LYS A 147 11.90 -3.21 -29.72
CA LYS A 147 11.64 -2.79 -31.10
C LYS A 147 11.82 -1.28 -31.19
N GLY A 148 12.21 -0.79 -32.36
CA GLY A 148 12.30 0.66 -32.61
C GLY A 148 10.97 1.41 -32.52
N THR A 149 9.85 0.70 -32.44
CA THR A 149 8.50 1.25 -32.20
C THR A 149 8.13 1.33 -30.73
N ASP A 150 8.88 0.67 -29.85
CA ASP A 150 8.58 0.63 -28.42
C ASP A 150 8.95 1.98 -27.81
N THR A 151 8.11 2.45 -26.88
CA THR A 151 8.37 3.69 -26.15
C THR A 151 8.86 3.32 -24.76
N VAL A 152 10.09 3.73 -24.42
CA VAL A 152 10.66 3.53 -23.08
C VAL A 152 9.89 4.38 -22.07
N PHE A 153 9.71 3.85 -20.87
CA PHE A 153 9.10 4.55 -19.76
C PHE A 153 9.79 5.89 -19.49
N ASP A 154 9.03 6.98 -19.54
CA ASP A 154 9.53 8.30 -19.13
C ASP A 154 9.24 8.52 -17.65
N PHE A 155 10.29 8.41 -16.85
CA PHE A 155 10.19 8.58 -15.41
C PHE A 155 9.97 10.04 -14.97
N LYS A 156 10.14 11.01 -15.87
CA LYS A 156 9.92 12.44 -15.58
C LYS A 156 8.45 12.83 -15.64
N ASP A 157 7.69 12.09 -16.44
CA ASP A 157 6.24 12.24 -16.59
C ASP A 157 5.46 11.50 -15.50
N ILE A 158 6.15 10.90 -14.52
CA ILE A 158 5.51 10.39 -13.32
C ILE A 158 4.90 11.59 -12.61
N GLU A 159 3.58 11.73 -12.68
CA GLU A 159 2.88 12.64 -11.80
C GLU A 159 3.29 12.27 -10.38
N GLN A 160 3.93 13.21 -9.68
CA GLN A 160 4.15 13.06 -8.26
C GLN A 160 2.80 12.67 -7.65
N SER A 161 2.77 11.49 -7.03
CA SER A 161 1.63 11.08 -6.21
C SER A 161 1.29 12.26 -5.32
N MET A 162 0.00 12.54 -5.06
CA MET A 162 -0.35 13.61 -4.13
C MET A 162 0.58 13.55 -2.92
N SER A 163 1.38 14.60 -2.75
CA SER A 163 2.42 14.65 -1.71
C SER A 163 1.79 14.66 -0.31
N GLY A 164 0.49 14.96 -0.25
CA GLY A 164 -0.29 15.00 0.95
C GLY A 164 -0.70 13.63 1.46
N LYS A 165 -0.44 13.44 2.75
CA LYS A 165 -0.99 12.32 3.51
C LYS A 165 -2.50 12.50 3.63
N PHE A 166 -3.25 11.49 3.22
CA PHE A 166 -4.64 11.38 3.60
C PHE A 166 -4.76 11.00 5.08
N GLU A 167 -5.61 11.72 5.80
CA GLU A 167 -5.96 11.44 7.19
C GLU A 167 -7.48 11.51 7.36
N ILE A 168 -8.03 10.77 8.32
CA ILE A 168 -9.46 10.89 8.64
C ILE A 168 -9.67 12.20 9.39
N ASN A 169 -10.70 12.97 9.02
CA ASN A 169 -10.99 14.22 9.70
C ASN A 169 -11.42 13.95 11.16
N PRO A 170 -10.70 14.45 12.17
CA PRO A 170 -11.01 14.21 13.58
C PRO A 170 -12.34 14.83 14.02
N GLN A 171 -12.91 15.76 13.25
CA GLN A 171 -14.21 16.37 13.50
C GLN A 171 -15.36 15.70 12.73
N ASN A 172 -15.05 14.87 11.73
CA ASN A 172 -16.04 14.16 10.92
C ASN A 172 -15.44 12.88 10.33
N ALA A 173 -15.80 11.74 10.90
CA ALA A 173 -15.32 10.41 10.52
C ALA A 173 -15.71 9.98 9.11
N THR A 174 -16.53 10.74 8.37
CA THR A 174 -16.91 10.48 6.97
C THR A 174 -16.13 11.35 5.98
N GLN A 175 -15.13 12.09 6.46
CA GLN A 175 -14.30 12.97 5.66
C GLN A 175 -12.83 12.59 5.76
N LEU A 176 -12.12 12.82 4.67
CA LEU A 176 -10.66 12.73 4.61
C LEU A 176 -10.07 14.14 4.45
N LEU A 177 -8.87 14.32 4.97
CA LEU A 177 -8.05 15.53 4.84
C LEU A 177 -6.79 15.17 4.06
N CYS A 178 -6.43 16.00 3.08
CA CYS A 178 -5.16 15.90 2.37
C CYS A 178 -4.70 17.31 2.00
N ASP A 179 -3.52 17.74 2.49
CA ASP A 179 -2.95 19.08 2.27
C ASP A 179 -3.93 20.25 2.50
N GLY A 180 -4.71 20.16 3.59
CA GLY A 180 -5.72 21.16 3.94
C GLY A 180 -7.00 21.11 3.09
N THR A 181 -7.09 20.20 2.12
CA THR A 181 -8.30 19.94 1.34
C THR A 181 -9.16 18.89 2.03
N VAL A 182 -10.48 19.11 2.05
CA VAL A 182 -11.47 18.19 2.62
C VAL A 182 -12.09 17.37 1.50
N TYR A 183 -12.13 16.05 1.68
CA TYR A 183 -12.81 15.11 0.79
C TYR A 183 -13.95 14.44 1.55
N GLN A 184 -15.17 14.54 1.05
CA GLN A 184 -16.36 13.91 1.62
C GLN A 184 -16.54 12.52 1.02
N VAL A 185 -16.51 11.48 1.87
CA VAL A 185 -16.89 10.12 1.46
C VAL A 185 -18.38 10.11 1.15
N THR A 186 -18.72 9.64 -0.05
CA THR A 186 -20.09 9.54 -0.55
C THR A 186 -20.60 8.10 -0.48
N SER A 187 -21.89 7.89 -0.76
CA SER A 187 -22.46 6.56 -0.93
C SER A 187 -22.12 5.91 -2.27
N ASP A 188 -21.55 6.66 -3.22
CA ASP A 188 -21.17 6.15 -4.53
C ASP A 188 -19.99 5.20 -4.38
N THR A 189 -20.02 4.07 -5.10
CA THR A 189 -18.97 3.06 -5.06
C THR A 189 -18.23 2.94 -6.38
N VAL A 190 -16.95 2.57 -6.31
CA VAL A 190 -16.08 2.30 -7.46
C VAL A 190 -15.85 0.80 -7.56
N SER A 191 -15.93 0.25 -8.77
CA SER A 191 -15.55 -1.16 -9.00
C SER A 191 -14.05 -1.30 -9.16
N ASN A 192 -13.51 -2.50 -8.95
CA ASN A 192 -12.07 -2.76 -9.08
C ASN A 192 -11.49 -2.40 -10.47
N ASN A 193 -12.31 -2.37 -11.51
CA ASN A 193 -11.88 -2.04 -12.88
C ASN A 193 -11.77 -0.52 -13.11
N GLU A 194 -12.40 0.27 -12.25
CA GLU A 194 -12.40 1.73 -12.30
C GLU A 194 -11.34 2.33 -11.36
N LEU A 195 -10.67 1.50 -10.56
CA LEU A 195 -9.54 1.91 -9.73
C LEU A 195 -8.32 2.19 -10.62
N GLY A 196 -7.73 3.36 -10.42
CA GLY A 196 -6.43 3.73 -10.96
C GLY A 196 -5.29 3.36 -10.02
N SER A 197 -4.24 4.16 -10.04
CA SER A 197 -3.02 3.93 -9.28
C SER A 197 -3.29 3.94 -7.78
N TYR A 198 -2.51 3.15 -7.03
CA TYR A 198 -2.53 3.19 -5.57
C TYR A 198 -1.96 4.52 -5.07
N ILE A 199 -2.68 5.18 -4.15
CA ILE A 199 -2.27 6.45 -3.56
C ILE A 199 -1.66 6.24 -2.17
N GLY A 200 -2.31 5.46 -1.32
CA GLY A 200 -1.89 5.33 0.08
C GLY A 200 -2.81 4.48 0.95
N ILE A 201 -2.49 4.38 2.23
CA ILE A 201 -3.22 3.58 3.21
C ILE A 201 -3.54 4.43 4.45
N LEU A 202 -4.77 4.28 4.96
CA LEU A 202 -5.20 4.80 6.25
C LEU A 202 -4.98 3.75 7.35
N ALA A 203 -5.49 2.53 7.13
CA ALA A 203 -5.45 1.42 8.10
C ALA A 203 -6.03 1.79 9.49
N GLU A 204 -7.12 2.54 9.50
CA GLU A 204 -7.75 3.03 10.72
C GLU A 204 -9.14 2.42 10.94
N ASN A 205 -9.42 2.03 12.18
CA ASN A 205 -10.74 1.60 12.61
C ASN A 205 -11.37 2.70 13.45
N VAL A 206 -12.38 3.37 12.90
CA VAL A 206 -13.04 4.51 13.55
C VAL A 206 -14.46 4.13 13.90
N ILE A 207 -14.79 4.29 15.19
CA ILE A 207 -16.16 4.21 15.68
C ILE A 207 -16.62 5.64 15.96
N PHE A 208 -17.78 6.01 15.43
CA PHE A 208 -18.27 7.39 15.49
C PHE A 208 -19.78 7.44 15.67
N ASN A 209 -20.29 8.60 16.09
CA ASN A 209 -21.73 8.83 16.20
C ASN A 209 -22.36 8.97 14.80
N ALA A 210 -23.35 8.14 14.49
CA ALA A 210 -24.00 8.09 13.17
C ALA A 210 -24.70 9.40 12.77
N GLU A 211 -25.14 10.21 13.73
CA GLU A 211 -25.84 11.48 13.48
C GLU A 211 -24.86 12.63 13.31
N THR A 212 -23.93 12.81 14.26
CA THR A 212 -22.98 13.93 14.25
C THR A 212 -21.74 13.68 13.40
N LYS A 213 -21.50 12.42 13.04
CA LYS A 213 -20.30 11.91 12.37
C LYS A 213 -18.99 12.10 13.17
N ILE A 214 -19.06 12.52 14.43
CA ILE A 214 -17.88 12.77 15.26
C ILE A 214 -17.28 11.44 15.75
N PRO A 215 -15.96 11.20 15.54
CA PRO A 215 -15.24 10.04 16.10
C PRO A 215 -15.34 9.96 17.62
N LEU A 216 -15.52 8.75 18.16
CA LEU A 216 -15.47 8.49 19.60
C LEU A 216 -14.03 8.27 20.06
N SER A 217 -13.67 8.91 21.17
CA SER A 217 -12.38 8.69 21.81
C SER A 217 -12.28 7.28 22.42
N LYS A 218 -11.04 6.81 22.63
CA LYS A 218 -10.78 5.54 23.34
C LYS A 218 -11.37 5.52 24.75
N GLU A 219 -11.48 6.67 25.40
CA GLU A 219 -12.08 6.76 26.73
C GLU A 219 -13.60 6.51 26.67
N GLU A 220 -14.29 7.16 25.73
CA GLU A 220 -15.73 6.95 25.51
C GLU A 220 -16.05 5.51 25.12
N LEU A 221 -15.21 4.88 24.31
CA LEU A 221 -15.39 3.47 23.91
C LEU A 221 -15.18 2.48 25.06
N ARG A 222 -14.41 2.85 26.09
CA ARG A 222 -14.13 2.00 27.26
C ARG A 222 -15.15 2.18 28.38
N LYS A 223 -15.95 3.26 28.35
CA LYS A 223 -16.95 3.53 29.37
C LYS A 223 -18.11 2.53 29.24
N ILE A 224 -18.40 1.83 30.33
CA ILE A 224 -19.61 1.04 30.46
C ILE A 224 -20.73 1.98 30.85
N ASP A 225 -21.77 2.01 30.02
CA ASP A 225 -22.98 2.75 30.29
C ASP A 225 -23.93 1.92 31.16
N TRP A 226 -23.75 2.02 32.48
CA TRP A 226 -24.50 1.24 33.46
C TRP A 226 -25.99 1.60 33.54
N TYR A 227 -26.35 2.82 33.14
CA TYR A 227 -27.70 3.36 33.28
C TYR A 227 -28.43 3.54 31.94
N GLY A 228 -27.75 3.26 30.82
CA GLY A 228 -28.32 3.37 29.48
C GLY A 228 -28.48 4.82 29.01
N GLU A 229 -27.69 5.76 29.52
CA GLU A 229 -27.74 7.17 29.14
C GLU A 229 -27.44 7.39 27.65
N ASN A 230 -26.69 6.46 27.04
CA ASN A 230 -26.32 6.45 25.63
C ASN A 230 -27.18 5.48 24.79
N ALA A 231 -28.28 4.96 25.31
CA ALA A 231 -29.12 3.99 24.58
C ALA A 231 -29.67 4.54 23.25
N GLY A 232 -29.80 5.85 23.11
CA GLY A 232 -30.17 6.52 21.86
C GLY A 232 -29.01 6.86 20.93
N GLN A 233 -27.75 6.65 21.35
CA GLN A 233 -26.59 6.96 20.54
C GLN A 233 -26.37 5.87 19.49
N HIS A 234 -26.72 6.17 18.25
CA HIS A 234 -26.39 5.32 17.11
C HIS A 234 -24.89 5.45 16.79
N ARG A 235 -24.19 4.32 16.78
CA ARG A 235 -22.75 4.25 16.46
C ARG A 235 -22.56 3.51 15.14
N GLU A 236 -21.66 4.03 14.33
CA GLU A 236 -21.17 3.35 13.13
C GLU A 236 -19.69 3.01 13.31
N GLN A 237 -19.24 1.96 12.62
CA GLN A 237 -17.85 1.55 12.58
C GLN A 237 -17.40 1.49 11.13
N TRP A 238 -16.38 2.29 10.79
CA TRP A 238 -15.76 2.28 9.48
C TRP A 238 -14.29 1.86 9.63
N ILE A 239 -13.92 0.81 8.90
CA ILE A 239 -12.55 0.34 8.77
C ILE A 239 -12.00 0.88 7.46
N TYR A 240 -11.26 1.97 7.55
CA TYR A 240 -10.57 2.60 6.45
C TYR A 240 -9.28 1.82 6.13
N LYS A 241 -9.10 1.49 4.85
CA LYS A 241 -7.94 0.75 4.35
C LYS A 241 -7.21 1.58 3.31
N ASP A 242 -7.26 1.15 2.06
CA ASP A 242 -6.46 1.67 0.96
C ASP A 242 -7.18 2.80 0.21
N ILE A 243 -6.40 3.69 -0.41
CA ILE A 243 -6.85 4.81 -1.25
C ILE A 243 -6.24 4.65 -2.64
N TYR A 244 -7.06 4.88 -3.67
CA TYR A 244 -6.71 4.75 -5.07
C TYR A 244 -7.20 5.96 -5.87
N GLU A 245 -6.56 6.19 -7.01
CA GLU A 245 -7.12 7.05 -8.06
C GLU A 245 -8.38 6.41 -8.64
N ILE A 246 -9.18 7.22 -9.33
CA ILE A 246 -10.33 6.75 -10.11
C ILE A 246 -10.02 7.04 -11.57
N HIS A 247 -10.08 6.03 -12.44
CA HIS A 247 -9.80 6.19 -13.86
C HIS A 247 -10.64 7.32 -14.47
N GLY A 248 -9.99 8.23 -15.20
CA GLY A 248 -10.65 9.36 -15.85
C GLY A 248 -11.14 10.45 -14.90
N THR A 249 -10.73 10.42 -13.63
CA THR A 249 -11.01 11.48 -12.65
C THR A 249 -9.70 12.02 -12.09
N GLU A 250 -9.57 13.34 -12.05
CA GLU A 250 -8.41 13.99 -11.44
C GLU A 250 -8.34 13.68 -9.94
N LYS A 251 -7.18 13.27 -9.44
CA LYS A 251 -6.98 12.91 -8.02
C LYS A 251 -7.24 14.06 -7.04
N THR A 252 -7.16 15.30 -7.52
CA THR A 252 -7.49 16.50 -6.76
C THR A 252 -9.00 16.78 -6.68
N GLU A 253 -9.80 16.09 -7.50
CA GLU A 253 -11.27 16.19 -7.50
C GLU A 253 -11.91 15.06 -6.72
N ALA A 254 -11.46 13.82 -6.93
CA ALA A 254 -11.96 12.67 -6.18
C ALA A 254 -10.96 11.50 -6.13
N VAL A 255 -11.09 10.69 -5.08
CA VAL A 255 -10.33 9.45 -4.88
C VAL A 255 -11.25 8.32 -4.46
N ALA A 256 -10.85 7.08 -4.72
CA ALA A 256 -11.51 5.90 -4.18
C ALA A 256 -10.89 5.54 -2.83
N VAL A 257 -11.72 5.33 -1.80
CA VAL A 257 -11.30 4.88 -0.47
C VAL A 257 -11.98 3.57 -0.11
N GLN A 258 -11.20 2.60 0.35
CA GLN A 258 -11.73 1.32 0.80
C GLN A 258 -12.22 1.42 2.25
N ILE A 259 -13.52 1.16 2.45
CA ILE A 259 -14.17 1.14 3.75
C ILE A 259 -14.98 -0.15 3.87
N ASN A 260 -14.77 -0.91 4.94
CA ASN A 260 -15.53 -2.14 5.24
C ASN A 260 -15.66 -3.10 4.01
N ASP A 261 -14.57 -3.23 3.26
CA ASP A 261 -14.42 -4.09 2.07
C ASP A 261 -15.08 -3.59 0.76
N ARG A 262 -15.46 -2.31 0.68
CA ARG A 262 -15.92 -1.67 -0.56
C ARG A 262 -15.18 -0.38 -0.84
N TYR A 263 -14.99 -0.05 -2.11
CA TYR A 263 -14.41 1.22 -2.54
C TYR A 263 -15.51 2.26 -2.71
N TYR A 264 -15.43 3.34 -1.95
CA TYR A 264 -16.33 4.48 -2.01
C TYR A 264 -15.63 5.68 -2.63
N ILE A 265 -16.38 6.55 -3.28
CA ILE A 265 -15.85 7.81 -3.83
C ILE A 265 -15.79 8.85 -2.72
N ALA A 266 -14.61 9.41 -2.47
CA ALA A 266 -14.40 10.60 -1.67
C ALA A 266 -14.20 11.80 -2.60
N LYS A 267 -15.15 12.74 -2.62
CA LYS A 267 -15.14 13.92 -3.49
C LYS A 267 -14.66 15.15 -2.73
N ARG A 268 -13.81 15.96 -3.35
CA ARG A 268 -13.39 17.24 -2.81
C ARG A 268 -14.59 18.15 -2.52
N GLN A 269 -14.54 18.87 -1.39
CA GLN A 269 -15.48 19.93 -1.04
C GLN A 269 -14.99 21.32 -1.46
#